data_AF-A0A1P8LUB4-F1
#
_entry.id   AF-A0A1P8LUB4-F1
#
_cell.length_a   1.000
_cell.length_b   1.000
_cell.length_c   1.000
_cell.angle_alpha   90.00
_cell.angle_beta   90.00
_cell.angle_gamma   90.00
#
_symmetry.space_group_name_H-M   'P 1'
#
loop_
_entity.id
_entity.type
_entity.pdbx_description
1 polymer ?
#
loop_
_entity_poly.entity_id
_entity_poly.type
_entity_poly.pdbx_seq_one_letter_code
_entity_poly.pdbx_strand_id
1 'polypeptide(L)'
;MEEHPWLFGNRYIEPTENREFTRDEEVDFCLETIDGYYDIFEIKRPGHEVMNYDSSHDTYYPSHRLSKAVAQTENYIKEIEANHGDILRRDGLDLLKPRGTIVIGSDLGSDEKEGLRVFNSYLNRVRVRTYTDIASMGERLLEMYDENSDLQDQS
;
A
#
# COMPACT_ATOMS: atom_id res chain seq x y z
N MET A 1 2.04 -4.20 -10.78
CA MET A 1 1.70 -4.28 -9.34
C MET A 1 0.26 -4.74 -9.17
N GLU A 2 -0.69 -4.11 -9.87
CA GLU A 2 -2.09 -4.53 -9.88
C GLU A 2 -2.32 -5.98 -10.32
N GLU A 3 -1.64 -6.43 -11.39
CA GLU A 3 -1.70 -7.83 -11.87
C GLU A 3 -1.02 -8.85 -10.93
N HIS A 4 -0.35 -8.38 -9.87
CA HIS A 4 0.38 -9.22 -8.93
C HIS A 4 0.08 -8.82 -7.47
N PRO A 5 -1.18 -8.91 -6.97
CA PRO A 5 -1.54 -8.49 -5.61
C PRO A 5 -0.76 -9.21 -4.50
N TRP A 6 -0.29 -10.43 -4.78
CA TRP A 6 0.54 -11.23 -3.89
C TRP A 6 1.83 -10.52 -3.48
N LEU A 7 2.32 -9.55 -4.27
CA LEU A 7 3.47 -8.70 -3.91
C LEU A 7 3.23 -7.89 -2.63
N PHE A 8 1.97 -7.62 -2.28
CA PHE A 8 1.58 -6.90 -1.08
C PHE A 8 1.22 -7.82 0.09
N GLY A 9 1.34 -9.14 -0.10
CA GLY A 9 1.07 -10.20 0.87
C GLY A 9 -0.10 -11.12 0.49
N ASN A 10 -0.24 -12.22 1.22
CA ASN A 10 -1.27 -13.26 1.00
C ASN A 10 -2.70 -12.88 1.41
N ARG A 11 -2.93 -11.61 1.77
CA ARG A 11 -4.21 -11.14 2.32
C ARG A 11 -5.19 -10.63 1.26
N TYR A 12 -4.77 -10.57 0.00
CA TYR A 12 -5.59 -10.06 -1.10
C TYR A 12 -6.18 -11.18 -1.92
N ILE A 13 -7.39 -10.94 -2.40
CA ILE A 13 -8.06 -11.81 -3.37
C ILE A 13 -7.46 -11.51 -4.75
N GLU A 14 -7.22 -12.54 -5.57
CA GLU A 14 -6.77 -12.32 -6.94
C GLU A 14 -7.82 -11.52 -7.73
N PRO A 15 -7.40 -10.53 -8.55
CA PRO A 15 -8.33 -9.69 -9.26
C PRO A 15 -9.02 -10.57 -10.30
N THR A 16 -10.34 -10.75 -10.19
CA THR A 16 -11.10 -11.46 -11.22
C THR A 16 -11.29 -10.52 -12.42
N GLU A 17 -11.23 -11.05 -13.65
CA GLU A 17 -11.20 -10.33 -14.95
C GLU A 17 -12.23 -9.20 -15.20
N ASN A 18 -13.19 -8.98 -14.30
CA ASN A 18 -14.31 -8.05 -14.48
C ASN A 18 -14.40 -6.93 -13.43
N ARG A 19 -13.35 -6.68 -12.65
CA ARG A 19 -13.31 -5.50 -11.79
C ARG A 19 -12.19 -4.57 -12.22
N GLU A 20 -12.42 -3.84 -13.32
CA GLU A 20 -11.77 -2.55 -13.51
C GLU A 20 -12.18 -1.67 -12.31
N PHE A 21 -11.36 -1.67 -11.25
CA PHE A 21 -11.57 -0.85 -10.05
C PHE A 21 -11.13 0.59 -10.30
N THR A 22 -11.62 1.17 -11.38
CA THR A 22 -11.42 2.57 -11.72
C THR A 22 -12.78 3.11 -12.09
N ARG A 23 -13.43 3.78 -11.14
CA ARG A 23 -14.64 4.54 -11.49
C ARG A 23 -14.87 5.82 -10.73
N ASP A 24 -13.77 6.43 -10.29
CA ASP A 24 -13.59 7.88 -10.24
C ASP A 24 -12.07 8.11 -10.47
N GLU A 25 -11.69 9.05 -11.33
CA GLU A 25 -10.37 9.21 -11.99
C GLU A 25 -9.16 9.50 -11.05
N GLU A 26 -9.24 9.12 -9.78
CA GLU A 26 -8.42 9.70 -8.71
C GLU A 26 -7.49 8.71 -7.98
N VAL A 27 -7.89 7.46 -7.73
CA VAL A 27 -7.02 6.42 -7.11
C VAL A 27 -6.37 5.53 -8.17
N ASP A 28 -5.12 5.12 -7.96
CA ASP A 28 -4.40 4.30 -8.95
C ASP A 28 -5.00 2.90 -9.10
N PHE A 29 -5.27 2.20 -7.99
CA PHE A 29 -6.04 0.94 -7.98
C PHE A 29 -6.52 0.58 -6.57
N CYS A 30 -7.38 -0.44 -6.46
CA CYS A 30 -7.90 -0.94 -5.19
C CYS A 30 -7.89 -2.48 -5.16
N LEU A 31 -7.60 -3.07 -4.00
CA LEU A 31 -7.59 -4.52 -3.80
C LEU A 31 -8.51 -4.91 -2.65
N GLU A 32 -9.32 -5.95 -2.89
CA GLU A 32 -10.13 -6.58 -1.86
C GLU A 32 -9.27 -7.53 -1.01
N THR A 33 -9.43 -7.47 0.30
CA THR A 33 -8.80 -8.38 1.25
C THR A 33 -9.70 -9.58 1.54
N ILE A 34 -9.11 -10.69 1.98
CA ILE A 34 -9.85 -11.94 2.30
C ILE A 34 -10.92 -11.76 3.39
N ASP A 35 -10.80 -10.73 4.23
CA ASP A 35 -11.76 -10.36 5.27
C ASP A 35 -12.82 -9.35 4.79
N GLY A 36 -12.87 -9.06 3.49
CA GLY A 36 -13.90 -8.25 2.84
C GLY A 36 -13.70 -6.74 2.96
N TYR A 37 -12.51 -6.29 3.41
CA TYR A 37 -12.13 -4.88 3.36
C TYR A 37 -11.44 -4.55 2.04
N TYR A 38 -11.20 -3.25 1.83
CA TYR A 38 -10.52 -2.75 0.64
C TYR A 38 -9.32 -1.89 1.04
N ASP A 39 -8.16 -2.19 0.44
CA ASP A 39 -6.99 -1.32 0.47
C ASP A 39 -6.96 -0.54 -0.86
N ILE A 40 -7.01 0.79 -0.81
CA ILE A 40 -6.75 1.67 -1.96
C ILE A 40 -5.25 1.96 -2.06
N PHE A 41 -4.75 2.10 -3.27
CA PHE A 41 -3.33 2.33 -3.53
C PHE A 41 -3.08 3.68 -4.17
N GLU A 42 -2.04 4.36 -3.67
CA GLU A 42 -1.51 5.60 -4.20
C GLU A 42 -0.02 5.41 -4.54
N ILE A 43 0.31 5.44 -5.82
CA ILE A 43 1.61 5.10 -6.37
C ILE A 43 2.35 6.38 -6.79
N LYS A 44 3.48 6.64 -6.15
CA LYS A 44 4.40 7.73 -6.49
C LYS A 44 5.70 7.16 -7.04
N ARG A 45 6.53 8.00 -7.65
CA ARG A 45 7.76 7.56 -8.32
C ARG A 45 8.75 6.91 -7.33
N PRO A 46 9.51 5.88 -7.75
CA PRO A 46 10.52 5.25 -6.91
C PRO A 46 11.70 6.18 -6.58
N GLY A 47 11.97 7.18 -7.42
CA GLY A 47 13.03 8.17 -7.15
C GLY A 47 12.60 9.34 -6.26
N HIS A 48 11.39 9.33 -5.68
CA HIS A 48 10.99 10.38 -4.74
C HIS A 48 11.64 10.18 -3.38
N GLU A 49 12.16 11.28 -2.83
CA GLU A 49 12.58 11.35 -1.43
C GLU A 49 11.39 11.06 -0.50
N VAL A 50 11.58 10.19 0.49
CA VAL A 50 10.53 9.74 1.41
C VAL A 50 10.64 10.45 2.74
N MET A 51 11.85 10.47 3.31
CA MET A 51 12.15 11.07 4.60
C MET A 51 13.29 12.08 4.43
N ASN A 52 13.21 13.17 5.18
CA ASN A 52 14.23 14.20 5.24
C ASN A 52 14.81 14.21 6.65
N TYR A 53 16.09 14.58 6.78
CA TYR A 53 16.73 14.74 8.07
C TYR A 53 16.78 16.22 8.48
N ASP A 54 16.34 16.53 9.70
CA ASP A 54 16.53 17.83 10.34
C ASP A 54 17.69 17.75 11.34
N SER A 55 18.83 18.34 10.97
CA SER A 55 20.02 18.38 11.81
C SER A 55 19.88 19.24 13.07
N SER A 56 18.88 20.12 13.14
CA SER A 56 18.65 20.97 14.31
C SER A 56 18.00 20.19 15.46
N HIS A 57 17.23 19.15 15.14
CA HIS A 57 16.47 18.36 16.10
C HIS A 57 16.84 16.87 16.07
N ASP A 58 17.85 16.48 15.27
CA ASP A 58 18.30 15.11 15.07
C ASP A 58 17.14 14.14 14.78
N THR A 59 16.26 14.55 13.87
CA THR A 59 15.03 13.81 13.59
C THR A 59 14.78 13.66 12.10
N TYR A 60 14.23 12.52 11.73
CA TYR A 60 13.66 12.32 10.40
C TYR A 60 12.20 12.78 10.38
N TYR A 61 11.80 13.41 9.28
CA TYR A 61 10.43 13.86 9.04
C TYR A 61 10.01 13.53 7.60
N PRO A 62 8.70 13.36 7.32
CA PRO A 62 8.25 13.02 5.98
C PRO A 62 8.60 14.13 4.98
N SER A 63 9.07 13.75 3.80
CA SER A 63 9.33 14.71 2.73
C SER A 63 8.04 15.42 2.31
N HIS A 64 8.18 16.53 1.57
CA HIS A 64 7.03 17.22 0.99
C HIS A 64 6.25 16.33 -0.01
N ARG A 65 6.92 15.35 -0.65
CA ARG A 65 6.28 14.39 -1.56
C ARG A 65 5.45 13.37 -0.79
N LEU A 66 6.01 12.83 0.29
CA LEU A 66 5.31 11.90 1.15
C LEU A 66 4.11 12.58 1.83
N SER A 67 4.30 13.77 2.39
CA SER A 67 3.22 14.54 3.03
C SER A 67 2.05 14.80 2.08
N LYS A 68 2.31 15.11 0.81
CA LYS A 68 1.27 15.29 -0.21
C LYS A 68 0.56 13.99 -0.55
N ALA A 69 1.29 12.88 -0.67
CA ALA A 69 0.68 11.57 -0.94
C ALA A 69 -0.24 11.15 0.20
N VAL A 70 0.17 11.35 1.46
CA VAL A 70 -0.68 11.09 2.64
C VAL A 70 -1.97 11.89 2.59
N ALA A 71 -1.89 13.21 2.38
CA ALA A 71 -3.08 14.06 2.30
C ALA A 71 -4.02 13.65 1.15
N GLN A 72 -3.46 13.26 0.00
CA GLN A 72 -4.23 12.78 -1.14
C GLN A 72 -4.97 11.47 -0.81
N THR A 73 -4.27 10.49 -0.23
CA THR A 73 -4.87 9.22 0.21
C THR A 73 -5.94 9.41 1.28
N GLU A 74 -5.72 10.31 2.24
CA GLU A 74 -6.72 10.67 3.25
C GLU A 74 -7.98 11.28 2.62
N ASN A 75 -7.82 12.12 1.59
CA ASN A 75 -8.95 12.69 0.86
C ASN A 75 -9.78 11.60 0.17
N TYR A 76 -9.13 10.62 -0.46
CA TYR A 76 -9.83 9.50 -1.08
C TYR A 76 -10.58 8.63 -0.08
N ILE A 77 -9.98 8.31 1.07
CA ILE A 77 -10.67 7.58 2.13
C ILE A 77 -11.93 8.35 2.56
N LYS A 78 -11.80 9.66 2.78
CA LYS A 78 -12.91 10.53 3.17
C LYS A 78 -14.02 10.54 2.11
N GLU A 79 -13.68 10.66 0.83
CA GLU A 79 -14.66 10.71 -0.26
C GLU A 79 -15.35 9.37 -0.49
N ILE A 80 -14.62 8.26 -0.41
CA ILE A 80 -15.20 6.91 -0.47
C ILE A 80 -16.15 6.70 0.71
N GLU A 81 -15.77 7.09 1.93
CA GLU A 81 -16.65 6.98 3.09
C GLU A 81 -17.90 7.86 2.95
N ALA A 82 -17.78 9.08 2.41
CA ALA A 82 -18.90 9.99 2.20
C ALA A 82 -19.89 9.48 1.15
N ASN A 83 -19.40 8.79 0.11
CA ASN A 83 -20.18 8.29 -1.02
C ASN A 83 -20.44 6.77 -0.95
N HIS A 84 -20.15 6.12 0.19
CA HIS A 84 -20.20 4.65 0.34
C HIS A 84 -21.51 4.03 -0.15
N GLY A 85 -22.66 4.59 0.24
CA GLY A 85 -23.97 4.08 -0.18
C GLY A 85 -24.26 4.24 -1.67
N ASP A 86 -23.63 5.21 -2.34
CA ASP A 86 -23.74 5.40 -3.79
C ASP A 86 -22.84 4.41 -4.53
N ILE A 87 -21.61 4.24 -4.07
CA ILE A 87 -20.64 3.27 -4.60
C ILE A 87 -21.21 1.85 -4.50
N LEU A 88 -21.77 1.48 -3.34
CA LEU A 88 -22.39 0.17 -3.14
C LEU A 88 -23.57 -0.05 -4.10
N ARG A 89 -24.40 0.97 -4.35
CA ARG A 89 -25.56 0.86 -5.25
C ARG A 89 -25.16 0.83 -6.73
N ARG A 90 -24.17 1.64 -7.12
CA ARG A 90 -23.74 1.82 -8.51
C ARG A 90 -22.84 0.67 -8.97
N ASP A 91 -21.87 0.30 -8.13
CA ASP A 91 -20.76 -0.57 -8.50
C ASP A 91 -20.82 -1.93 -7.77
N GLY A 92 -21.71 -2.10 -6.78
CA GLY A 92 -21.82 -3.33 -5.99
C GLY A 92 -20.65 -3.56 -5.03
N LEU A 93 -19.81 -2.52 -4.83
CA LEU A 93 -18.61 -2.58 -4.02
C LEU A 93 -18.89 -2.08 -2.62
N ASP A 94 -18.72 -2.95 -1.63
CA ASP A 94 -18.82 -2.57 -0.22
C ASP A 94 -17.48 -2.04 0.30
N LEU A 95 -17.15 -0.79 -0.07
CA LEU A 95 -15.92 -0.11 0.37
C LEU A 95 -16.05 0.41 1.82
N LEU A 96 -16.47 -0.45 2.74
CA LEU A 96 -16.63 -0.06 4.14
C LEU A 96 -15.27 0.12 4.81
N LYS A 97 -15.00 1.35 5.30
CA LYS A 97 -13.77 1.69 6.05
C LYS A 97 -12.48 1.32 5.30
N PRO A 98 -12.26 1.86 4.08
CA PRO A 98 -11.09 1.52 3.29
C PRO A 98 -9.80 1.95 3.99
N ARG A 99 -8.72 1.24 3.69
CA ARG A 99 -7.35 1.59 4.12
C ARG A 99 -6.57 2.11 2.92
N GLY A 100 -5.61 2.98 3.16
CA GLY A 100 -4.74 3.52 2.13
C GLY A 100 -3.34 2.91 2.20
N THR A 101 -2.81 2.45 1.08
CA THR A 101 -1.40 2.08 0.93
C THR A 101 -0.72 3.00 -0.07
N ILE A 102 0.27 3.74 0.40
CA ILE A 102 1.10 4.61 -0.43
C ILE A 102 2.37 3.83 -0.77
N VAL A 103 2.72 3.81 -2.05
CA VAL A 103 3.99 3.29 -2.54
C VAL A 103 4.84 4.45 -3.06
N ILE A 104 5.97 4.71 -2.43
CA ILE A 104 6.82 5.85 -2.76
C ILE A 104 8.28 5.58 -2.41
N GLY A 105 9.19 6.03 -3.26
CA GLY A 105 10.62 5.94 -2.98
C GLY A 105 11.18 4.51 -3.03
N SER A 106 12.49 4.41 -3.00
CA SER A 106 13.21 3.13 -2.90
C SER A 106 14.48 3.31 -2.06
N ASP A 107 15.03 2.18 -1.61
CA ASP A 107 16.41 2.04 -1.15
C ASP A 107 16.82 2.96 0.01
N LEU A 108 15.88 3.19 0.94
CA LEU A 108 16.11 4.01 2.12
C LEU A 108 17.27 3.48 2.98
N GLY A 109 18.06 4.41 3.52
CA GLY A 109 19.06 4.15 4.54
C GLY A 109 18.45 3.63 5.85
N SER A 110 19.29 3.14 6.77
CA SER A 110 18.82 2.60 8.07
C SER A 110 17.99 3.60 8.86
N ASP A 111 18.46 4.84 8.92
CA ASP A 111 17.90 5.86 9.80
C ASP A 111 16.63 6.45 9.17
N GLU A 112 16.59 6.58 7.84
CA GLU A 112 15.37 6.90 7.09
C GLU A 112 14.29 5.81 7.27
N LYS A 113 14.68 4.53 7.24
CA LYS A 113 13.76 3.40 7.49
C LYS A 113 13.20 3.45 8.91
N GLU A 114 14.02 3.79 9.89
CA GLU A 114 13.56 4.00 11.26
C GLU A 114 12.60 5.19 11.36
N GLY A 115 12.93 6.32 10.75
CA GLY A 115 12.04 7.47 10.66
C GLY A 115 10.70 7.13 10.02
N LEU A 116 10.72 6.41 8.90
CA LEU A 116 9.49 5.97 8.21
C LEU A 116 8.68 4.98 9.06
N ARG A 117 9.34 4.08 9.81
CA ARG A 117 8.67 3.15 10.74
C ARG A 117 7.95 3.91 11.85
N VAL A 118 8.59 4.93 12.42
CA VAL A 118 7.97 5.79 13.44
C VAL A 118 6.83 6.61 12.83
N PHE A 119 7.00 7.18 11.64
CA PHE A 119 5.92 7.91 10.96
C PHE A 119 4.70 7.02 10.72
N ASN A 120 4.91 5.82 10.18
CA ASN A 120 3.85 4.83 9.95
C ASN A 120 3.12 4.39 11.22
N SER A 121 3.77 4.41 12.40
CA SER A 121 3.11 3.99 13.65
C SER A 121 2.07 4.99 14.14
N TYR A 122 2.15 6.25 13.68
CA TYR A 122 1.17 7.30 14.00
C TYR A 122 0.07 7.44 12.94
N LEU A 123 0.22 6.85 11.76
CA LEU A 123 -0.81 6.87 10.73
C LEU A 123 -1.93 5.87 11.08
N ASN A 124 -3.17 6.34 10.98
CA ASN A 124 -4.36 5.51 11.13
C ASN A 124 -4.93 5.19 9.75
N ARG A 125 -5.09 3.89 9.43
CA ARG A 125 -5.57 3.36 8.12
C ARG A 125 -4.72 3.67 6.90
N VAL A 126 -3.79 4.61 6.96
CA VAL A 126 -2.80 4.85 5.92
C VAL A 126 -1.51 4.13 6.27
N ARG A 127 -0.88 3.51 5.28
CA ARG A 127 0.43 2.88 5.40
C ARG A 127 1.31 3.31 4.23
N VAL A 128 2.56 3.62 4.51
CA VAL A 128 3.56 3.97 3.51
C VAL A 128 4.53 2.80 3.36
N ARG A 129 4.80 2.42 2.11
CA ARG A 129 5.78 1.41 1.71
C ARG A 129 6.67 1.98 0.62
N THR A 130 7.90 1.50 0.57
CA THR A 130 8.81 1.74 -0.54
C THR A 130 8.71 0.64 -1.58
N TYR A 131 9.21 0.89 -2.79
CA TYR A 131 9.33 -0.13 -3.82
C TYR A 131 10.23 -1.29 -3.37
N THR A 132 11.30 -0.97 -2.63
CA THR A 132 12.19 -1.97 -2.03
C THR A 132 11.46 -2.84 -1.00
N ASP A 133 10.57 -2.26 -0.17
CA ASP A 133 9.77 -3.05 0.78
C ASP A 133 8.87 -4.07 0.07
N ILE A 134 8.28 -3.69 -1.06
CA ILE A 134 7.42 -4.56 -1.87
C ILE A 134 8.25 -5.66 -2.53
N ALA A 135 9.38 -5.30 -3.15
CA ALA A 135 10.28 -6.27 -3.77
C ALA A 135 10.77 -7.31 -2.75
N SER A 136 11.26 -6.87 -1.59
CA SER A 136 11.70 -7.77 -0.51
C SER A 136 10.58 -8.64 0.04
N MET A 137 9.32 -8.20 -0.02
CA MET A 137 8.17 -9.01 0.38
C MET A 137 7.88 -10.10 -0.64
N GLY A 138 7.96 -9.76 -1.94
CA GLY A 138 7.83 -10.72 -3.03
C GLY A 138 8.94 -11.78 -3.02
N GLU A 139 10.19 -11.36 -2.85
CA GLU A 139 11.35 -12.27 -2.74
C GLU A 139 11.16 -13.27 -1.60
N ARG A 140 10.82 -12.79 -0.39
CA ARG A 140 10.57 -13.66 0.76
C ARG A 140 9.43 -14.64 0.53
N LEU A 141 8.38 -14.21 -0.17
CA LEU A 141 7.25 -15.09 -0.46
C LEU A 141 7.70 -16.22 -1.39
N LEU A 142 8.46 -15.91 -2.44
CA LEU A 142 9.00 -16.91 -3.37
C LEU A 142 9.94 -17.90 -2.67
N GLU A 143 10.85 -17.40 -1.82
CA GLU A 143 11.74 -18.24 -1.00
C GLU A 143 10.95 -19.25 -0.16
N MET A 144 9.85 -18.82 0.46
CA MET A 144 8.98 -19.72 1.24
C MET A 144 8.29 -20.79 0.36
N TYR A 145 7.97 -20.50 -0.90
CA TYR A 145 7.38 -21.49 -1.81
C TYR A 145 8.42 -22.51 -2.27
N ASP A 146 9.66 -22.07 -2.55
CA ASP A 146 10.74 -22.95 -2.97
C ASP A 146 11.11 -23.93 -1.84
N GLU A 147 11.28 -23.45 -0.60
CA GLU A 147 11.56 -24.29 0.57
C GLU A 147 10.48 -25.35 0.83
N ASN A 148 9.20 -25.00 0.61
CA ASN A 148 8.09 -25.95 0.79
C ASN A 148 8.00 -26.97 -0.36
N SER A 149 8.48 -26.63 -1.56
CA SER A 149 8.53 -27.54 -2.70
C SER A 149 9.60 -28.62 -2.48
N ASP A 150 10.76 -28.23 -1.96
CA ASP A 150 11.86 -29.15 -1.62
C ASP A 150 11.51 -30.15 -0.50
N LEU A 151 10.60 -29.76 0.40
CA LEU A 151 10.09 -30.64 1.47
C LEU A 151 9.07 -31.68 0.97
N GLN A 152 8.32 -31.39 -0.09
CA GLN A 152 7.35 -32.31 -0.69
C GLN A 152 8.00 -33.34 -1.61
N ASP A 153 9.11 -32.98 -2.29
CA ASP A 153 9.88 -33.92 -3.12
C ASP A 153 10.73 -34.92 -2.31
N GLN A 154 10.81 -34.75 -0.98
CA GLN A 154 11.49 -35.68 -0.08
C GLN A 154 10.55 -36.60 0.72
N SER A 155 9.23 -36.54 0.47
CA SER A 155 8.20 -37.30 1.20
C SER A 155 7.53 -38.40 0.38
#